data_AF-A0A1Y6KHG0-F1
#
_entry.id   AF-A0A1Y6KHG0-F1
#
_cell.length_a   1.000
_cell.length_b   1.000
_cell.length_c   1.000
_cell.angle_alpha   90.00
_cell.angle_beta   90.00
_cell.angle_gamma   90.00
#
_symmetry.space_group_name_H-M   'P 1'
#
loop_
_entity.id
_entity.type
_entity.pdbx_description
1 polymer ?
#
loop_
_entity_poly.entity_id
_entity_poly.type
_entity_poly.pdbx_seq_one_letter_code
_entity_poly.pdbx_strand_id
1 'polypeptide(L)'
;MSEVSQGAAAMTTITFAQVKSLAPNMNAEYAAAFGAPDVNAVLASHAIDANGLRMAHFFAQMLQETGRFRIQTESLNYSPTRLMEVWPKRFPTIEIAQEYAHNEEKLGNYVYGGRLGNVNPGDGFLYRGRGLLQITGRAAYARFGAELGIPLETNPDLAFHKDHCLKIAAAEWAVSGHHHKLCNALADADDIVGVTIAINGGETGIDDRRFWLKKTKAIWTQAPAPAVQMASRASARLEAALAPNGAPGALAPDQPMLEAAVAAPAGSFASRAAALALGEWQKFGRQTYDLSGHATHVGHKEGETPYYQYIGDYWSFGVKNDTLTGLDDVPWSAAFISWVMRKAGAGDRFHYSPQHSIYIFRAKNDLRLGTPNAGYYCYQLREMKPKVGDLVCWARRAGIDYEHQNGGDYPGHCDLVVEVGANEVQVVGGNVGNSVTKRPLALNAGGFLEPIVQGGENLFGLMSCRL
;
A
#
# COMPACT_ATOMS: atom_id res chain seq x y z
N MET A 1 -3.19 -10.37 57.64
CA MET A 1 -2.78 -9.34 56.66
C MET A 1 -2.14 -10.09 55.51
N SER A 2 -2.91 -10.40 54.47
CA SER A 2 -2.38 -11.04 53.26
C SER A 2 -1.96 -9.95 52.30
N GLU A 3 -0.65 -9.77 52.13
CA GLU A 3 -0.08 -8.94 51.07
C GLU A 3 -0.46 -9.55 49.71
N VAL A 4 -1.27 -8.81 48.96
CA VAL A 4 -1.50 -9.08 47.54
C VAL A 4 -0.27 -8.56 46.82
N SER A 5 0.65 -9.45 46.44
CA SER A 5 1.72 -9.10 45.50
C SER A 5 1.06 -8.79 44.15
N GLN A 6 0.90 -7.51 43.82
CA GLN A 6 0.64 -7.07 42.45
C GLN A 6 1.86 -7.50 41.62
N GLY A 7 1.71 -8.53 40.81
CA GLY A 7 2.74 -8.93 39.86
C GLY A 7 3.00 -7.75 38.92
N ALA A 8 4.23 -7.25 38.89
CA ALA A 8 4.64 -6.24 37.93
C ALA A 8 4.37 -6.78 36.52
N ALA A 9 3.54 -6.09 35.75
CA ALA A 9 3.32 -6.43 34.35
C ALA A 9 4.66 -6.39 33.62
N ALA A 10 4.98 -7.42 32.83
CA ALA A 10 6.23 -7.49 32.11
C ALA A 10 6.29 -6.37 31.06
N MET A 11 7.37 -5.57 31.06
CA MET A 11 7.60 -4.52 30.08
C MET A 11 7.70 -5.14 28.67
N THR A 12 7.14 -4.45 27.67
CA THR A 12 7.09 -4.90 26.28
C THR A 12 8.32 -4.44 25.52
N THR A 13 9.17 -5.36 25.09
CA THR A 13 10.33 -5.06 24.25
C THR A 13 10.05 -5.29 22.77
N ILE A 14 10.73 -4.53 21.91
CA ILE A 14 10.76 -4.76 20.46
C ILE A 14 12.06 -5.46 20.03
N THR A 15 12.00 -6.15 18.90
CA THR A 15 13.18 -6.60 18.15
C THR A 15 13.21 -5.97 16.76
N PHE A 16 14.39 -5.82 16.19
CA PHE A 16 14.53 -5.29 14.83
C PHE A 16 13.76 -6.14 13.79
N ALA A 17 13.72 -7.47 13.96
CA ALA A 17 12.98 -8.37 13.08
C ALA A 17 11.46 -8.08 13.09
N GLN A 18 10.88 -7.77 14.25
CA GLN A 18 9.48 -7.37 14.35
C GLN A 18 9.21 -6.07 13.59
N VAL A 19 10.04 -5.05 13.78
CA VAL A 19 9.90 -3.77 13.06
C VAL A 19 10.08 -3.97 11.54
N LYS A 20 11.06 -4.78 11.13
CA LYS A 20 11.30 -5.12 9.72
C LYS A 20 10.15 -5.90 9.10
N SER A 21 9.45 -6.74 9.87
CA SER A 21 8.24 -7.42 9.39
C SER A 21 7.10 -6.43 9.07
N LEU A 22 7.03 -5.32 9.83
CA LEU A 22 6.07 -4.25 9.59
C LEU A 22 6.51 -3.37 8.42
N ALA A 23 7.80 -3.17 8.19
CA ALA A 23 8.35 -2.28 7.17
C ALA A 23 9.62 -2.85 6.50
N PRO A 24 9.48 -3.76 5.52
CA PRO A 24 10.63 -4.47 4.93
C PRO A 24 11.55 -3.57 4.09
N ASN A 25 11.01 -2.45 3.57
CA ASN A 25 11.70 -1.50 2.71
C ASN A 25 11.93 -0.15 3.42
N MET A 26 12.12 -0.15 4.75
CA MET A 26 12.36 1.08 5.51
C MET A 26 13.68 1.76 5.11
N ASN A 27 13.71 3.08 5.26
CA ASN A 27 14.91 3.90 5.07
C ASN A 27 16.05 3.43 5.99
N ALA A 28 17.30 3.55 5.51
CA ALA A 28 18.50 3.09 6.21
C ALA A 28 18.70 3.76 7.58
N GLU A 29 18.39 5.05 7.72
CA GLU A 29 18.52 5.76 9.01
C GLU A 29 17.56 5.16 10.05
N TYR A 30 16.32 4.92 9.66
CA TYR A 30 15.33 4.30 10.55
C TYR A 30 15.65 2.84 10.84
N ALA A 31 16.17 2.10 9.85
CA ALA A 31 16.65 0.73 10.07
C ALA A 31 17.77 0.69 11.11
N ALA A 32 18.73 1.60 11.01
CA ALA A 32 19.82 1.72 11.96
C ALA A 32 19.32 2.12 13.36
N ALA A 33 18.38 3.06 13.46
CA ALA A 33 17.77 3.47 14.73
C ALA A 33 17.06 2.30 15.43
N PHE A 34 16.24 1.53 14.72
CA PHE A 34 15.52 0.38 15.28
C PHE A 34 16.41 -0.84 15.54
N GLY A 35 17.59 -0.90 14.90
CA GLY A 35 18.61 -1.91 15.15
C GLY A 35 19.59 -1.57 16.28
N ALA A 36 19.51 -0.36 16.84
CA ALA A 36 20.44 0.12 17.85
C ALA A 36 20.29 -0.65 19.18
N PRO A 37 21.39 -0.92 19.91
CA PRO A 37 21.32 -1.66 21.18
C PRO A 37 20.46 -0.97 22.26
N ASP A 38 20.34 0.36 22.22
CA ASP A 38 19.59 1.17 23.19
C ASP A 38 18.11 1.36 22.81
N VAL A 39 17.62 0.76 21.72
CA VAL A 39 16.26 1.00 21.19
C VAL A 39 15.16 0.80 22.25
N ASN A 40 15.26 -0.25 23.08
CA ASN A 40 14.28 -0.51 24.14
C ASN A 40 14.44 0.44 25.34
N ALA A 41 15.66 0.92 25.61
CA ALA A 41 15.89 1.91 26.67
C ALA A 41 15.27 3.27 26.30
N VAL A 42 15.29 3.65 25.01
CA VAL A 42 14.61 4.86 24.53
C VAL A 42 13.09 4.76 24.70
N LEU A 43 12.50 3.59 24.45
CA LEU A 43 11.05 3.38 24.66
C LEU A 43 10.69 3.40 26.16
N ALA A 44 11.57 2.86 26.99
CA ALA A 44 11.43 2.85 28.44
C ALA A 44 11.50 4.25 29.08
N SER A 45 12.31 5.17 28.54
CA SER A 45 12.47 6.51 29.13
C SER A 45 11.19 7.33 29.17
N HIS A 46 10.20 6.99 28.35
CA HIS A 46 8.87 7.62 28.34
C HIS A 46 7.73 6.62 28.64
N ALA A 47 8.06 5.47 29.23
CA ALA A 47 7.12 4.42 29.60
C ALA A 47 6.21 3.94 28.44
N ILE A 48 6.72 3.97 27.21
CA ILE A 48 6.02 3.49 26.00
C ILE A 48 5.98 1.95 25.99
N ASP A 49 6.98 1.33 26.61
CA ASP A 49 7.12 -0.12 26.81
C ASP A 49 6.31 -0.67 28.00
N ALA A 50 5.64 0.18 28.78
CA ALA A 50 4.90 -0.25 29.97
C ALA A 50 3.81 -1.30 29.66
N ASN A 51 3.28 -1.30 28.43
CA ASN A 51 2.41 -2.36 27.93
C ASN A 51 2.38 -2.39 26.39
N GLY A 52 1.85 -3.48 25.85
CA GLY A 52 1.74 -3.70 24.42
C GLY A 52 0.85 -2.72 23.67
N LEU A 53 -0.16 -2.12 24.32
CA LEU A 53 -1.05 -1.15 23.68
C LEU A 53 -0.31 0.16 23.40
N ARG A 54 0.43 0.69 24.38
CA ARG A 54 1.28 1.87 24.18
C ARG A 54 2.27 1.66 23.04
N MET A 55 2.97 0.52 23.04
CA MET A 55 3.87 0.14 21.96
C MET A 55 3.15 0.11 20.60
N ALA A 56 1.98 -0.53 20.55
CA ALA A 56 1.22 -0.69 19.33
C ALA A 56 0.73 0.65 18.76
N HIS A 57 0.20 1.54 19.60
CA HIS A 57 -0.25 2.86 19.18
C HIS A 57 0.92 3.76 18.75
N PHE A 58 2.02 3.78 19.51
CA PHE A 58 3.20 4.58 19.17
C PHE A 58 3.75 4.22 17.79
N PHE A 59 3.97 2.93 17.52
CA PHE A 59 4.42 2.46 16.20
C PHE A 59 3.39 2.69 15.11
N ALA A 60 2.09 2.60 15.42
CA ALA A 60 1.05 2.85 14.42
C ALA A 60 1.06 4.29 13.90
N GLN A 61 1.29 5.25 14.80
CA GLN A 61 1.44 6.66 14.42
C GLN A 61 2.69 6.83 13.55
N MET A 62 3.86 6.34 13.99
CA MET A 62 5.09 6.52 13.22
C MET A 62 5.04 5.86 11.83
N LEU A 63 4.41 4.68 11.73
CA LEU A 63 4.20 4.00 10.44
C LEU A 63 3.35 4.84 9.48
N GLN A 64 2.36 5.57 9.99
CA GLN A 64 1.59 6.49 9.15
C GLN A 64 2.40 7.73 8.75
N GLU A 65 3.00 8.41 9.72
CA GLU A 65 3.70 9.68 9.49
C GLU A 65 4.84 9.57 8.48
N THR A 66 5.45 8.39 8.40
CA THR A 66 6.64 8.16 7.56
C THR A 66 6.36 7.33 6.31
N GLY A 67 5.09 7.07 5.99
CA GLY A 67 4.73 6.20 4.86
C GLY A 67 5.40 4.83 4.96
N ARG A 68 5.30 4.19 6.13
CA ARG A 68 5.93 2.91 6.48
C ARG A 68 7.46 2.99 6.62
N PHE A 69 7.96 3.99 7.33
CA PHE A 69 9.38 4.27 7.57
C PHE A 69 10.19 4.51 6.29
N ARG A 70 9.57 5.06 5.24
CA ARG A 70 10.27 5.40 3.98
C ARG A 70 10.62 6.88 3.90
N ILE A 71 9.81 7.72 4.54
CA ILE A 71 9.84 9.18 4.39
C ILE A 71 10.49 9.81 5.62
N GLN A 72 11.49 10.65 5.39
CA GLN A 72 12.23 11.36 6.43
C GLN A 72 11.75 12.78 6.66
N THR A 73 11.26 13.43 5.60
CA THR A 73 10.78 14.80 5.62
C THR A 73 9.45 14.88 4.89
N GLU A 74 8.55 15.76 5.33
CA GLU A 74 7.37 16.08 4.52
C GLU A 74 7.80 16.61 3.14
N SER A 75 7.01 16.31 2.11
CA SER A 75 7.17 16.94 0.81
C SER A 75 6.20 18.10 0.69
N LEU A 76 6.74 19.24 0.28
CA LEU A 76 5.98 20.44 -0.03
C LEU A 76 5.92 20.67 -1.55
N ASN A 77 6.16 19.62 -2.34
CA ASN A 77 6.10 19.64 -3.79
C ASN A 77 4.69 19.30 -4.27
N TYR A 78 3.83 20.32 -4.31
CA TYR A 78 2.44 20.16 -4.72
C TYR A 78 2.18 20.76 -6.10
N SER A 79 1.26 20.13 -6.84
CA SER A 79 0.68 20.73 -8.05
C SER A 79 -0.28 21.87 -7.66
N PRO A 80 -0.59 22.80 -8.58
CA PRO A 80 -1.52 23.88 -8.30
C PRO A 80 -2.90 23.38 -7.84
N THR A 81 -3.46 22.38 -8.52
CA THR A 81 -4.76 21.78 -8.13
C THR A 81 -4.71 21.18 -6.73
N ARG A 82 -3.62 20.47 -6.40
CA ARG A 82 -3.49 19.85 -5.08
C ARG A 82 -3.33 20.88 -3.97
N LEU A 83 -2.66 21.99 -4.21
CA LEU A 83 -2.60 23.11 -3.26
C LEU A 83 -4.00 23.64 -2.91
N MET A 84 -4.88 23.77 -3.89
CA MET A 84 -6.26 24.21 -3.69
C MET A 84 -7.07 23.19 -2.86
N GLU A 85 -6.79 21.89 -2.99
CA GLU A 85 -7.45 20.86 -2.19
C GLU A 85 -6.95 20.80 -0.74
N VAL A 86 -5.63 20.90 -0.55
CA VAL A 86 -4.98 20.77 0.77
C VAL A 86 -5.16 22.04 1.61
N TRP A 87 -5.09 23.21 0.98
CA TRP A 87 -5.29 24.50 1.65
C TRP A 87 -6.25 25.41 0.88
N PRO A 88 -7.54 25.07 0.76
CA PRO A 88 -8.52 25.83 -0.04
C PRO A 88 -8.68 27.29 0.42
N LYS A 89 -8.44 27.57 1.70
CA LYS A 89 -8.48 28.94 2.23
C LYS A 89 -7.26 29.78 1.83
N ARG A 90 -6.11 29.14 1.56
CA ARG A 90 -4.86 29.81 1.16
C ARG A 90 -4.72 29.86 -0.36
N PHE A 91 -5.23 28.85 -1.05
CA PHE A 91 -5.24 28.73 -2.50
C PHE A 91 -6.68 28.58 -3.01
N PRO A 92 -7.49 29.64 -2.95
CA PRO A 92 -8.87 29.59 -3.44
C PRO A 92 -8.96 29.56 -4.97
N THR A 93 -7.88 29.93 -5.68
CA THR A 93 -7.84 29.97 -7.15
C THR A 93 -6.57 29.34 -7.70
N ILE A 94 -6.61 28.96 -8.99
CA ILE A 94 -5.48 28.32 -9.65
C ILE A 94 -4.30 29.28 -9.84
N GLU A 95 -4.57 30.58 -10.00
CA GLU A 95 -3.56 31.61 -10.24
C GLU A 95 -2.62 31.72 -9.03
N ILE A 96 -3.17 31.87 -7.82
CA ILE A 96 -2.34 31.90 -6.62
C ILE A 96 -1.68 30.55 -6.35
N ALA A 97 -2.34 29.43 -6.68
CA ALA A 97 -1.74 28.11 -6.49
C ALA A 97 -0.51 27.89 -7.39
N GLN A 98 -0.56 28.35 -8.64
CA GLN A 98 0.56 28.28 -9.59
C GLN A 98 1.81 29.01 -9.07
N GLU A 99 1.64 30.07 -8.29
CA GLU A 99 2.79 30.80 -7.74
C GLU A 99 3.62 29.99 -6.74
N TYR A 100 3.04 28.97 -6.10
CA TYR A 100 3.69 28.18 -5.04
C TYR A 100 3.89 26.71 -5.43
N ALA A 101 3.24 26.26 -6.49
CA ALA A 101 3.37 24.88 -6.97
C ALA A 101 4.80 24.55 -7.35
N HIS A 102 5.21 23.31 -7.07
CA HIS A 102 6.56 22.80 -7.35
C HIS A 102 7.71 23.66 -6.79
N ASN A 103 7.44 24.46 -5.76
CA ASN A 103 8.44 25.26 -5.05
C ASN A 103 8.28 25.07 -3.54
N GLU A 104 8.92 24.02 -3.03
CA GLU A 104 8.79 23.57 -1.64
C GLU A 104 9.17 24.64 -0.63
N GLU A 105 10.25 25.38 -0.89
CA GLU A 105 10.73 26.42 0.01
C GLU A 105 9.74 27.59 0.09
N LYS A 106 9.29 28.07 -1.08
CA LYS A 106 8.30 29.14 -1.15
C LYS A 106 6.99 28.73 -0.47
N LEU A 107 6.54 27.50 -0.70
CA LEU A 107 5.33 26.96 -0.09
C LEU A 107 5.47 26.81 1.43
N GLY A 108 6.56 26.22 1.92
CA GLY A 108 6.81 26.02 3.35
C GLY A 108 6.86 27.34 4.11
N ASN A 109 7.55 28.33 3.54
CA ASN A 109 7.59 29.68 4.10
C ASN A 109 6.20 30.34 4.15
N TYR A 110 5.35 30.09 3.16
CA TYR A 110 3.99 30.64 3.12
C TYR A 110 3.00 29.94 4.09
N VAL A 111 3.08 28.62 4.21
CA VAL A 111 2.15 27.83 5.04
C VAL A 111 2.53 27.90 6.53
N TYR A 112 3.82 27.89 6.82
CA TYR A 112 4.36 27.78 8.18
C TYR A 112 5.02 29.06 8.72
N GLY A 113 5.34 30.04 7.88
CA GLY A 113 5.90 31.32 8.33
C GLY A 113 4.99 32.04 9.33
N GLY A 114 5.57 32.60 10.39
CA GLY A 114 4.83 33.30 11.45
C GLY A 114 4.05 32.37 12.39
N ARG A 115 4.21 31.05 12.30
CA ARG A 115 3.48 30.04 13.08
C ARG A 115 4.47 29.08 13.74
N LEU A 116 4.05 28.38 14.79
CA LEU A 116 4.85 27.31 15.42
C LEU A 116 6.26 27.75 15.86
N GLY A 117 6.40 29.02 16.26
CA GLY A 117 7.68 29.64 16.62
C GLY A 117 8.56 30.08 15.44
N ASN A 118 8.11 29.93 14.20
CA ASN A 118 8.79 30.42 13.01
C ASN A 118 8.66 31.95 12.95
N VAL A 119 9.76 32.66 13.21
CA VAL A 119 9.78 34.13 13.31
C VAL A 119 10.74 34.78 12.31
N ASN A 120 11.71 34.03 11.80
CA ASN A 120 12.65 34.53 10.81
C ASN A 120 12.21 34.16 9.39
N PRO A 121 12.62 34.95 8.37
CA PRO A 121 12.50 34.53 6.98
C PRO A 121 13.16 33.17 6.74
N GLY A 122 12.49 32.28 6.02
CA GLY A 122 13.00 30.93 5.75
C GLY A 122 12.64 29.86 6.80
N ASP A 123 12.23 30.27 8.00
CA ASP A 123 11.92 29.32 9.10
C ASP A 123 10.84 28.31 8.70
N GLY A 124 9.85 28.74 7.91
CA GLY A 124 8.72 27.89 7.53
C GLY A 124 9.15 26.64 6.77
N PHE A 125 10.07 26.76 5.81
CA PHE A 125 10.63 25.60 5.13
C PHE A 125 11.76 24.92 5.91
N LEU A 126 12.60 25.70 6.60
CA LEU A 126 13.74 25.18 7.34
C LEU A 126 13.30 24.19 8.43
N TYR A 127 12.23 24.51 9.16
CA TYR A 127 11.65 23.70 10.23
C TYR A 127 10.38 22.95 9.81
N ARG A 128 10.29 22.53 8.56
CA ARG A 128 9.25 21.60 8.07
C ARG A 128 9.32 20.25 8.80
N GLY A 129 8.26 19.45 8.68
CA GLY A 129 8.10 18.13 9.27
C GLY A 129 9.26 17.19 8.98
N ARG A 130 9.84 16.59 10.03
CA ARG A 130 10.92 15.59 9.94
C ARG A 130 10.83 14.50 11.00
N GLY A 131 11.40 13.34 10.68
CA GLY A 131 11.57 12.24 11.61
C GLY A 131 10.32 11.38 11.79
N LEU A 132 10.33 10.52 12.80
CA LEU A 132 9.38 9.42 12.95
C LEU A 132 7.95 9.88 13.31
N LEU A 133 7.78 11.02 13.97
CA LEU A 133 6.49 11.64 14.26
C LEU A 133 6.31 13.04 13.62
N GLN A 134 7.21 13.42 12.71
CA GLN A 134 7.13 14.66 11.91
C GLN A 134 7.07 15.97 12.74
N ILE A 135 8.04 16.17 13.66
CA ILE A 135 8.15 17.44 14.40
C ILE A 135 8.23 18.63 13.43
N THR A 136 7.41 19.65 13.70
CA THR A 136 7.24 20.79 12.78
C THR A 136 7.27 22.13 13.54
N GLY A 137 7.97 23.11 12.95
CA GLY A 137 8.10 24.47 13.43
C GLY A 137 9.23 24.66 14.44
N ARG A 138 9.87 25.83 14.37
CA ARG A 138 11.07 26.16 15.15
C ARG A 138 10.91 25.93 16.65
N ALA A 139 9.73 26.21 17.21
CA ALA A 139 9.47 25.99 18.64
C ALA A 139 9.61 24.51 19.04
N ALA A 140 9.18 23.57 18.19
CA ALA A 140 9.33 22.14 18.44
C ALA A 140 10.80 21.71 18.37
N TYR A 141 11.53 22.18 17.35
CA TYR A 141 12.97 21.92 17.21
C TYR A 141 13.77 22.48 18.40
N ALA A 142 13.47 23.70 18.83
CA ALA A 142 14.06 24.32 20.02
C ALA A 142 13.79 23.51 21.29
N ARG A 143 12.52 23.16 21.53
CA ARG A 143 12.09 22.40 22.71
C ARG A 143 12.81 21.05 22.80
N PHE A 144 12.68 20.22 21.76
CA PHE A 144 13.24 18.86 21.79
C PHE A 144 14.76 18.87 21.68
N GLY A 145 15.34 19.87 21.00
CA GLY A 145 16.77 20.06 20.95
C GLY A 145 17.35 20.34 22.32
N ALA A 146 16.73 21.26 23.07
CA ALA A 146 17.14 21.58 24.44
C ALA A 146 16.91 20.39 25.40
N GLU A 147 15.75 19.73 25.33
CA GLU A 147 15.41 18.59 26.19
C GLU A 147 16.38 17.42 26.03
N LEU A 148 16.76 17.11 24.79
CA LEU A 148 17.57 15.93 24.46
C LEU A 148 19.06 16.24 24.29
N GLY A 149 19.46 17.51 24.39
CA GLY A 149 20.84 17.96 24.14
C GLY A 149 21.27 17.81 22.67
N ILE A 150 20.33 17.93 21.73
CA ILE A 150 20.55 17.77 20.29
C ILE A 150 20.50 19.17 19.64
N PRO A 151 21.46 19.56 18.79
CA PRO A 151 21.49 20.89 18.16
C PRO A 151 20.47 21.01 17.01
N LEU A 152 19.18 20.81 17.29
CA LEU A 152 18.09 20.78 16.31
C LEU A 152 17.77 22.16 15.69
N GLU A 153 17.96 23.27 16.43
CA GLU A 153 17.75 24.61 15.85
C GLU A 153 18.82 24.96 14.81
N THR A 154 20.08 24.58 15.04
CA THR A 154 21.17 24.86 14.11
C THR A 154 21.34 23.76 13.05
N ASN A 155 20.85 22.55 13.32
CA ASN A 155 20.92 21.42 12.40
C ASN A 155 19.61 20.59 12.44
N PRO A 156 18.54 21.07 11.78
CA PRO A 156 17.22 20.43 11.83
C PRO A 156 17.17 19.03 11.20
N ASP A 157 18.06 18.70 10.26
CA ASP A 157 18.09 17.38 9.62
C ASP A 157 18.48 16.25 10.59
N LEU A 158 19.07 16.58 11.75
CA LEU A 158 19.28 15.62 12.84
C LEU A 158 17.97 14.99 13.34
N ALA A 159 16.81 15.59 13.08
CA ALA A 159 15.51 15.06 13.48
C ALA A 159 15.18 13.68 12.85
N PHE A 160 15.74 13.35 11.68
CA PHE A 160 15.59 12.02 11.06
C PHE A 160 16.84 11.14 11.17
N HIS A 161 17.94 11.66 11.72
CA HIS A 161 19.19 10.92 11.88
C HIS A 161 19.01 9.76 12.86
N LYS A 162 19.60 8.61 12.56
CA LYS A 162 19.45 7.35 13.29
C LYS A 162 19.69 7.44 14.81
N ASP A 163 20.59 8.34 15.24
CA ASP A 163 20.98 8.46 16.65
C ASP A 163 19.97 9.25 17.50
N HIS A 164 19.01 9.91 16.85
CA HIS A 164 18.15 10.93 17.44
C HIS A 164 16.67 10.70 17.16
N CYS A 165 16.30 10.21 15.97
CA CYS A 165 14.92 10.23 15.50
C CYS A 165 13.93 9.52 16.43
N LEU A 166 14.31 8.38 17.04
CA LEU A 166 13.45 7.67 17.98
C LEU A 166 13.32 8.39 19.33
N LYS A 167 14.40 9.02 19.81
CA LYS A 167 14.40 9.81 21.06
C LYS A 167 13.48 11.02 20.93
N ILE A 168 13.55 11.71 19.79
CA ILE A 168 12.69 12.84 19.47
C ILE A 168 11.22 12.40 19.39
N ALA A 169 10.93 11.30 18.69
CA ALA A 169 9.57 10.78 18.62
C ALA A 169 9.02 10.35 20.00
N ALA A 170 9.84 9.71 20.84
CA ALA A 170 9.43 9.33 22.18
C ALA A 170 9.15 10.55 23.08
N ALA A 171 9.98 11.60 23.00
CA ALA A 171 9.76 12.86 23.69
C ALA A 171 8.49 13.57 23.20
N GLU A 172 8.25 13.59 21.89
CA GLU A 172 7.02 14.14 21.33
C GLU A 172 5.77 13.39 21.77
N TRP A 173 5.78 12.07 21.69
CA TRP A 173 4.71 11.22 22.20
C TRP A 173 4.39 11.49 23.66
N ALA A 174 5.42 11.70 24.50
CA ALA A 174 5.24 11.92 25.93
C ALA A 174 4.47 13.21 26.26
N VAL A 175 4.57 14.24 25.41
CA VAL A 175 3.96 15.55 25.64
C VAL A 175 2.71 15.81 24.78
N SER A 176 2.47 14.99 23.76
CA SER A 176 1.27 15.07 22.92
C SER A 176 0.03 14.55 23.66
N GLY A 177 -1.10 15.22 23.48
CA GLY A 177 -2.34 14.86 24.17
C GLY A 177 -3.61 15.46 23.58
N HIS A 178 -4.74 14.87 23.97
CA HIS A 178 -6.08 15.26 23.57
C HIS A 178 -7.06 15.09 24.75
N HIS A 179 -8.00 16.04 24.92
CA HIS A 179 -8.94 16.08 26.04
C HIS A 179 -8.30 15.80 27.42
N HIS A 180 -7.20 16.52 27.73
CA HIS A 180 -6.44 16.41 28.98
C HIS A 180 -5.75 15.06 29.25
N LYS A 181 -5.69 14.17 28.24
CA LYS A 181 -4.97 12.90 28.32
C LYS A 181 -3.75 12.94 27.40
N LEU A 182 -2.61 12.49 27.90
CA LEU A 182 -1.40 12.29 27.09
C LEU A 182 -1.51 10.99 26.28
N CYS A 183 -0.71 10.87 25.22
CA CYS A 183 -0.74 9.72 24.31
C CYS A 183 -0.64 8.36 25.03
N ASN A 184 0.15 8.24 26.11
CA ASN A 184 0.19 7.01 26.92
C ASN A 184 -1.18 6.66 27.51
N ALA A 185 -1.88 7.63 28.11
CA ALA A 185 -3.20 7.41 28.71
C ALA A 185 -4.29 7.15 27.65
N LEU A 186 -4.16 7.77 26.47
CA LEU A 186 -5.03 7.51 25.33
C LEU A 186 -4.80 6.09 24.78
N ALA A 187 -3.55 5.66 24.65
CA ALA A 187 -3.21 4.31 24.20
C ALA A 187 -3.62 3.23 25.21
N ASP A 188 -3.52 3.50 26.52
CA ASP A 188 -4.02 2.59 27.57
C ASP A 188 -5.55 2.39 27.48
N ALA A 189 -6.27 3.42 27.04
CA ALA A 189 -7.70 3.35 26.75
C ALA A 189 -8.02 2.80 25.35
N ASP A 190 -7.00 2.37 24.62
CA ASP A 190 -7.07 1.92 23.22
C ASP A 190 -7.68 2.94 22.24
N ASP A 191 -7.55 4.24 22.56
CA ASP A 191 -8.20 5.34 21.86
C ASP A 191 -7.34 5.86 20.69
N ILE A 192 -7.45 5.17 19.56
CA ILE A 192 -6.72 5.54 18.34
C ILE A 192 -7.13 6.91 17.78
N VAL A 193 -8.37 7.35 18.01
CA VAL A 193 -8.84 8.66 17.54
C VAL A 193 -8.17 9.74 18.36
N GLY A 194 -8.23 9.62 19.69
CA GLY A 194 -7.57 10.54 20.60
C GLY A 194 -6.07 10.61 20.37
N VAL A 195 -5.38 9.47 20.21
CA VAL A 195 -3.94 9.44 19.88
C VAL A 195 -3.67 10.14 18.54
N THR A 196 -4.50 9.91 17.53
CA THR A 196 -4.33 10.52 16.21
C THR A 196 -4.50 12.04 16.25
N ILE A 197 -5.51 12.53 16.96
CA ILE A 197 -5.72 13.97 17.14
C ILE A 197 -4.57 14.57 17.97
N ALA A 198 -4.08 13.87 18.99
CA ALA A 198 -2.97 14.32 19.81
C ALA A 198 -1.67 14.51 18.99
N ILE A 199 -1.39 13.62 18.04
CA ILE A 199 -0.19 13.66 17.19
C ILE A 199 -0.36 14.62 15.99
N ASN A 200 -1.48 14.52 15.28
CA ASN A 200 -1.66 15.21 13.99
C ASN A 200 -2.53 16.48 14.08
N GLY A 201 -3.08 16.80 15.26
CA GLY A 201 -4.00 17.92 15.44
C GLY A 201 -5.37 17.72 14.79
N GLY A 202 -5.68 16.52 14.29
CA GLY A 202 -6.93 16.15 13.63
C GLY A 202 -6.94 14.68 13.21
N GLU A 203 -7.98 14.24 12.52
CA GLU A 203 -8.16 12.82 12.14
C GLU A 203 -7.55 12.44 10.78
N THR A 204 -6.73 13.29 10.18
CA THR A 204 -6.10 12.99 8.89
C THR A 204 -5.27 11.71 8.97
N GLY A 205 -5.54 10.77 8.06
CA GLY A 205 -4.90 9.45 8.03
C GLY A 205 -5.40 8.45 9.08
N ILE A 206 -6.50 8.73 9.81
CA ILE A 206 -7.02 7.86 10.89
C ILE A 206 -7.22 6.41 10.44
N ASP A 207 -7.66 6.22 9.21
CA ASP A 207 -7.93 4.91 8.62
C ASP A 207 -6.66 4.05 8.46
N ASP A 208 -5.56 4.67 8.08
CA ASP A 208 -4.27 4.01 7.98
C ASP A 208 -3.65 3.79 9.38
N ARG A 209 -3.82 4.74 10.29
CA ARG A 209 -3.39 4.61 11.70
C ARG A 209 -4.09 3.44 12.39
N ARG A 210 -5.39 3.24 12.12
CA ARG A 210 -6.15 2.05 12.58
C ARG A 210 -5.61 0.75 11.99
N PHE A 211 -5.25 0.74 10.71
CA PHE A 211 -4.62 -0.42 10.08
C PHE A 211 -3.29 -0.76 10.74
N TRP A 212 -2.42 0.22 10.90
CA TRP A 212 -1.13 0.00 11.55
C TRP A 212 -1.33 -0.45 12.98
N LEU A 213 -2.28 0.14 13.72
CA LEU A 213 -2.60 -0.30 15.07
C LEU A 213 -3.00 -1.78 15.13
N LYS A 214 -3.83 -2.26 14.18
CA LYS A 214 -4.18 -3.68 14.11
C LYS A 214 -2.93 -4.56 13.90
N LYS A 215 -2.02 -4.13 13.02
CA LYS A 215 -0.78 -4.87 12.72
C LYS A 215 0.19 -4.88 13.90
N THR A 216 0.37 -3.74 14.56
CA THR A 216 1.29 -3.58 15.69
C THR A 216 0.77 -4.28 16.94
N LYS A 217 -0.55 -4.25 17.21
CA LYS A 217 -1.18 -5.07 18.27
C LYS A 217 -0.93 -6.56 18.07
N ALA A 218 -1.05 -7.05 16.84
CA ALA A 218 -0.81 -8.46 16.55
C ALA A 218 0.63 -8.90 16.91
N ILE A 219 1.58 -7.97 17.02
CA ILE A 219 2.95 -8.26 17.43
C ILE A 219 3.14 -8.07 18.94
N TRP A 220 2.62 -6.99 19.50
CA TRP A 220 3.02 -6.52 20.85
C TRP A 220 1.94 -6.64 21.93
N THR A 221 0.69 -6.97 21.61
CA THR A 221 -0.37 -7.21 22.63
C THR A 221 -0.70 -8.69 22.82
N GLN A 222 -0.06 -9.60 22.09
CA GLN A 222 -0.22 -11.03 22.33
C GLN A 222 0.64 -11.44 23.53
N ALA A 223 0.14 -12.35 24.38
CA ALA A 223 0.96 -12.96 25.42
C ALA A 223 2.20 -13.60 24.79
N PRO A 224 3.39 -13.53 25.43
CA PRO A 224 4.59 -14.14 24.88
C PRO A 224 4.31 -15.60 24.56
N ALA A 225 4.47 -15.98 23.29
CA ALA A 225 4.40 -17.37 22.91
C ALA A 225 5.42 -18.15 23.77
N PRO A 226 5.07 -19.32 24.33
CA PRO A 226 6.03 -20.13 25.05
C PRO A 226 7.24 -20.36 24.14
N ALA A 227 8.44 -20.16 24.68
CA ALA A 227 9.68 -20.29 23.94
C ALA A 227 9.76 -21.69 23.32
N VAL A 228 9.43 -21.78 22.03
CA VAL A 228 9.65 -23.00 21.27
C VAL A 228 11.15 -23.06 21.04
N GLN A 229 11.82 -23.93 21.80
CA GLN A 229 13.16 -24.37 21.53
C GLN A 229 13.19 -24.88 20.08
N MET A 230 13.88 -24.15 19.21
CA MET A 230 14.11 -24.54 17.82
C MET A 230 15.04 -25.76 17.79
N ALA A 231 14.48 -26.95 18.00
CA ALA A 231 15.10 -28.19 17.55
C ALA A 231 14.83 -28.30 16.05
N SER A 232 15.91 -28.26 15.28
CA SER A 232 15.95 -28.24 13.82
C SER A 232 15.21 -29.43 13.19
N ARG A 233 14.23 -29.16 12.32
CA ARG A 233 13.68 -30.14 11.36
C ARG A 233 14.62 -30.45 10.18
N ALA A 234 15.86 -29.94 10.20
CA ALA A 234 16.87 -30.19 9.18
C ALA A 234 17.67 -31.50 9.39
N SER A 235 17.63 -32.12 10.57
CA SER A 235 18.48 -33.27 10.90
C SER A 235 17.82 -34.64 10.78
N ALA A 236 16.52 -34.73 10.47
CA ALA A 236 15.83 -36.03 10.31
C ALA A 236 15.85 -36.59 8.88
N ARG A 237 16.53 -35.94 7.93
CA ARG A 237 16.62 -36.38 6.53
C ARG A 237 18.04 -36.58 6.00
N LEU A 238 19.06 -36.44 6.83
CA LEU A 238 20.47 -36.50 6.37
C LEU A 238 21.16 -37.86 6.58
N GLU A 239 20.58 -38.79 7.34
CA GLU A 239 21.24 -40.10 7.58
C GLU A 239 20.80 -41.24 6.66
N ALA A 240 19.89 -41.01 5.71
CA ALA A 240 19.41 -42.05 4.79
C ALA A 240 20.11 -42.08 3.41
N ALA A 241 21.16 -41.28 3.18
CA ALA A 241 21.76 -41.12 1.84
C ALA A 241 23.24 -41.49 1.73
N LEU A 242 23.86 -42.12 2.74
CA LEU A 242 25.24 -42.58 2.68
C LEU A 242 25.32 -44.12 2.54
N ALA A 243 25.31 -44.61 1.29
CA ALA A 243 26.07 -45.79 0.83
C ALA A 243 25.92 -45.98 -0.71
N PRO A 244 26.91 -46.59 -1.40
CA PRO A 244 27.43 -46.04 -2.65
C PRO A 244 27.33 -46.96 -3.89
N ASN A 245 27.62 -46.35 -5.06
CA ASN A 245 28.17 -46.88 -6.34
C ASN A 245 27.39 -46.32 -7.54
N GLY A 246 27.95 -45.76 -8.61
CA GLY A 246 29.34 -45.47 -8.97
C GLY A 246 29.40 -44.71 -10.32
N ALA A 247 30.26 -43.69 -10.38
CA ALA A 247 31.08 -43.14 -11.49
C ALA A 247 30.48 -42.86 -12.92
N PRO A 248 31.14 -42.04 -13.77
CA PRO A 248 30.67 -40.68 -14.06
C PRO A 248 30.46 -40.39 -15.56
N GLY A 249 29.61 -39.41 -15.89
CA GLY A 249 29.38 -38.98 -17.27
C GLY A 249 29.13 -37.48 -17.40
N ALA A 250 30.18 -36.77 -17.81
CA ALA A 250 30.24 -35.51 -18.55
C ALA A 250 29.20 -34.39 -18.26
N LEU A 251 29.74 -33.27 -17.77
CA LEU A 251 29.11 -31.95 -17.75
C LEU A 251 28.66 -31.52 -19.16
N ALA A 252 27.39 -31.19 -19.30
CA ALA A 252 26.83 -30.43 -20.42
C ALA A 252 26.33 -29.06 -19.91
N PRO A 253 26.32 -28.01 -20.75
CA PRO A 253 26.16 -26.63 -20.30
C PRO A 253 24.71 -26.31 -19.92
N ASP A 254 24.56 -25.37 -18.99
CA ASP A 254 23.31 -24.76 -18.55
C ASP A 254 22.33 -24.52 -19.70
N GLN A 255 21.21 -25.25 -19.68
CA GLN A 255 19.97 -24.78 -20.28
C GLN A 255 19.10 -24.20 -19.16
N PRO A 256 18.61 -22.95 -19.27
CA PRO A 256 17.61 -22.45 -18.33
C PRO A 256 16.36 -23.29 -18.50
N MET A 257 15.94 -23.97 -17.42
CA MET A 257 14.67 -24.65 -17.36
C MET A 257 13.55 -23.62 -17.57
N LEU A 258 12.84 -23.73 -18.70
CA LEU A 258 11.55 -23.09 -18.90
C LEU A 258 10.58 -23.67 -17.85
N GLU A 259 10.34 -22.93 -16.76
CA GLU A 259 9.22 -23.25 -15.88
C GLU A 259 7.91 -23.06 -16.68
N ALA A 260 7.15 -24.15 -16.81
CA ALA A 260 5.90 -24.18 -17.57
C ALA A 260 4.86 -23.24 -16.96
N ALA A 261 3.99 -22.69 -17.82
CA ALA A 261 2.91 -21.80 -17.42
C ALA A 261 2.04 -22.41 -16.30
N VAL A 262 1.81 -21.65 -15.24
CA VAL A 262 1.03 -22.12 -14.08
C VAL A 262 -0.45 -21.83 -14.32
N ALA A 263 -1.20 -22.87 -14.71
CA ALA A 263 -2.65 -22.78 -14.85
C ALA A 263 -3.34 -22.79 -13.46
N ALA A 264 -4.47 -22.08 -13.34
CA ALA A 264 -5.32 -22.20 -12.16
C ALA A 264 -5.90 -23.62 -12.01
N PRO A 265 -6.16 -24.11 -10.78
CA PRO A 265 -6.81 -25.41 -10.58
C PRO A 265 -8.14 -25.50 -11.34
N ALA A 266 -8.35 -26.62 -12.03
CA ALA A 266 -9.57 -26.85 -12.81
C ALA A 266 -10.82 -26.74 -11.91
N GLY A 267 -11.81 -25.97 -12.37
CA GLY A 267 -13.06 -25.76 -11.63
C GLY A 267 -12.97 -24.75 -10.49
N SER A 268 -11.82 -24.12 -10.25
CA SER A 268 -11.69 -22.96 -9.33
C SER A 268 -12.43 -21.73 -9.88
N PHE A 269 -12.72 -20.76 -9.00
CA PHE A 269 -13.24 -19.45 -9.42
C PHE A 269 -12.34 -18.81 -10.48
N ALA A 270 -11.02 -18.78 -10.23
CA ALA A 270 -10.02 -18.23 -11.13
C ALA A 270 -10.07 -18.86 -12.54
N SER A 271 -10.16 -20.19 -12.63
CA SER A 271 -10.24 -20.89 -13.91
C SER A 271 -11.54 -20.57 -14.67
N ARG A 272 -12.67 -20.42 -13.96
CA ARG A 272 -13.95 -20.02 -14.58
C ARG A 272 -13.92 -18.58 -15.06
N ALA A 273 -13.38 -17.66 -14.26
CA ALA A 273 -13.24 -16.26 -14.63
C ALA A 273 -12.35 -16.11 -15.89
N ALA A 274 -11.22 -16.80 -15.93
CA ALA A 274 -10.33 -16.80 -17.08
C ALA A 274 -11.00 -17.39 -18.33
N ALA A 275 -11.72 -18.52 -18.19
CA ALA A 275 -12.44 -19.14 -19.29
C ALA A 275 -13.56 -18.24 -19.85
N LEU A 276 -14.29 -17.53 -18.99
CA LEU A 276 -15.32 -16.56 -19.41
C LEU A 276 -14.71 -15.40 -20.17
N ALA A 277 -13.63 -14.80 -19.65
CA ALA A 277 -12.94 -13.70 -20.32
C ALA A 277 -12.35 -14.13 -21.68
N LEU A 278 -11.73 -15.31 -21.75
CA LEU A 278 -11.22 -15.89 -23.00
C LEU A 278 -12.35 -16.22 -23.99
N GLY A 279 -13.51 -16.66 -23.50
CA GLY A 279 -14.70 -16.90 -24.31
C GLY A 279 -15.22 -15.63 -24.97
N GLU A 280 -15.31 -14.51 -24.22
CA GLU A 280 -15.67 -13.22 -24.79
C GLU A 280 -14.60 -12.68 -25.74
N TRP A 281 -13.31 -12.86 -25.44
CA TRP A 281 -12.22 -12.54 -26.36
C TRP A 281 -12.34 -13.31 -27.68
N GLN A 282 -12.64 -14.61 -27.63
CA GLN A 282 -12.90 -15.41 -28.83
C GLN A 282 -14.13 -14.94 -29.59
N LYS A 283 -15.22 -14.62 -28.87
CA LYS A 283 -16.46 -14.11 -29.44
C LYS A 283 -16.24 -12.80 -30.19
N PHE A 284 -15.47 -11.88 -29.62
CA PHE A 284 -15.07 -10.60 -30.24
C PHE A 284 -13.99 -10.74 -31.32
N GLY A 285 -13.77 -11.94 -31.87
CA GLY A 285 -12.84 -12.13 -32.98
C GLY A 285 -11.37 -12.06 -32.57
N ARG A 286 -11.03 -12.39 -31.31
CA ARG A 286 -9.64 -12.60 -30.83
C ARG A 286 -8.72 -11.38 -30.97
N GLN A 287 -9.22 -10.15 -30.74
CA GLN A 287 -8.37 -8.95 -30.76
C GLN A 287 -7.15 -9.12 -29.85
N THR A 288 -5.94 -8.95 -30.40
CA THR A 288 -4.69 -9.25 -29.71
C THR A 288 -3.67 -8.15 -29.92
N TYR A 289 -3.04 -7.70 -28.83
CA TYR A 289 -1.97 -6.70 -28.86
C TYR A 289 -0.62 -7.34 -28.54
N ASP A 290 0.48 -6.72 -28.98
CA ASP A 290 1.84 -7.07 -28.57
C ASP A 290 2.27 -6.34 -27.27
N LEU A 291 3.49 -6.63 -26.80
CA LEU A 291 4.08 -5.99 -25.61
C LEU A 291 4.28 -4.46 -25.77
N SER A 292 4.36 -3.97 -27.00
CA SER A 292 4.46 -2.54 -27.30
C SER A 292 3.09 -1.86 -27.32
N GLY A 293 2.01 -2.62 -27.20
CA GLY A 293 0.64 -2.11 -27.21
C GLY A 293 0.05 -1.94 -28.61
N HIS A 294 0.68 -2.51 -29.65
CA HIS A 294 0.15 -2.47 -31.01
C HIS A 294 -0.78 -3.66 -31.27
N ALA A 295 -1.86 -3.41 -32.00
CA ALA A 295 -2.75 -4.47 -32.46
C ALA A 295 -2.03 -5.38 -33.48
N THR A 296 -1.85 -6.64 -33.12
CA THR A 296 -1.36 -7.71 -34.02
C THR A 296 -2.50 -8.46 -34.68
N HIS A 297 -3.68 -8.45 -34.06
CA HIS A 297 -4.93 -8.92 -34.64
C HIS A 297 -6.06 -7.99 -34.23
N VAL A 298 -6.85 -7.53 -35.21
CA VAL A 298 -8.02 -6.66 -34.98
C VAL A 298 -9.27 -7.52 -34.98
N GLY A 299 -9.98 -7.53 -33.86
CA GLY A 299 -11.27 -8.21 -33.72
C GLY A 299 -12.44 -7.28 -33.99
N HIS A 300 -13.64 -7.76 -33.68
CA HIS A 300 -14.89 -7.01 -33.82
C HIS A 300 -15.00 -5.88 -32.79
N LYS A 301 -15.66 -4.80 -33.19
CA LYS A 301 -15.79 -3.57 -32.41
C LYS A 301 -17.16 -3.47 -31.74
N GLU A 302 -17.18 -2.70 -30.66
CA GLU A 302 -18.36 -2.48 -29.82
C GLU A 302 -19.60 -2.01 -30.56
N GLY A 303 -19.47 -1.22 -31.63
CA GLY A 303 -20.61 -0.72 -32.42
C GLY A 303 -21.11 -1.70 -33.49
N GLU A 304 -20.42 -2.82 -33.73
CA GLU A 304 -20.83 -3.82 -34.72
C GLU A 304 -21.98 -4.67 -34.18
N THR A 305 -22.87 -5.12 -35.07
CA THR A 305 -23.87 -6.14 -34.74
C THR A 305 -23.23 -7.53 -34.81
N PRO A 306 -23.43 -8.44 -33.83
CA PRO A 306 -24.27 -8.32 -32.63
C PRO A 306 -23.54 -7.84 -31.36
N TYR A 307 -22.32 -7.34 -31.46
CA TYR A 307 -21.41 -7.09 -30.34
C TYR A 307 -21.90 -6.06 -29.32
N TYR A 308 -22.56 -4.99 -29.76
CA TYR A 308 -23.16 -4.02 -28.85
C TYR A 308 -24.19 -4.68 -27.91
N GLN A 309 -24.90 -5.72 -28.37
CA GLN A 309 -25.90 -6.43 -27.57
C GLN A 309 -25.25 -7.22 -26.43
N TYR A 310 -24.06 -7.78 -26.67
CA TYR A 310 -23.27 -8.43 -25.61
C TYR A 310 -22.79 -7.40 -24.57
N ILE A 311 -22.47 -6.19 -25.01
CA ILE A 311 -22.10 -5.09 -24.10
C ILE A 311 -23.31 -4.67 -23.26
N GLY A 312 -24.51 -4.65 -23.83
CA GLY A 312 -25.76 -4.50 -23.07
C GLY A 312 -25.94 -5.58 -21.98
N ASP A 313 -25.55 -6.83 -22.23
CA ASP A 313 -25.54 -7.89 -21.19
C ASP A 313 -24.49 -7.61 -20.10
N TYR A 314 -23.33 -7.03 -20.44
CA TYR A 314 -22.34 -6.64 -19.43
C TYR A 314 -22.88 -5.56 -18.49
N TRP A 315 -23.61 -4.58 -19.01
CA TRP A 315 -24.25 -3.53 -18.21
C TRP A 315 -25.36 -4.09 -17.32
N SER A 316 -26.33 -4.76 -17.93
CA SER A 316 -27.51 -5.30 -17.24
C SER A 316 -27.13 -6.39 -16.23
N PHE A 317 -26.39 -7.42 -16.64
CA PHE A 317 -26.04 -8.51 -15.73
C PHE A 317 -24.86 -8.15 -14.82
N GLY A 318 -23.81 -7.50 -15.33
CA GLY A 318 -22.61 -7.20 -14.56
C GLY A 318 -22.87 -6.22 -13.41
N VAL A 319 -23.48 -5.08 -13.72
CA VAL A 319 -23.66 -3.96 -12.77
C VAL A 319 -25.12 -3.58 -12.52
N LYS A 320 -26.09 -4.37 -13.01
CA LYS A 320 -27.53 -4.13 -12.82
C LYS A 320 -27.99 -2.78 -13.39
N ASN A 321 -27.46 -2.44 -14.57
CA ASN A 321 -27.86 -1.26 -15.30
C ASN A 321 -28.52 -1.66 -16.62
N ASP A 322 -29.85 -1.59 -16.65
CA ASP A 322 -30.66 -1.94 -17.83
C ASP A 322 -30.91 -0.75 -18.77
N THR A 323 -30.37 0.44 -18.46
CA THR A 323 -30.54 1.63 -19.30
C THR A 323 -29.46 1.74 -20.38
N LEU A 324 -28.30 1.11 -20.19
CA LEU A 324 -27.20 1.11 -21.15
C LEU A 324 -27.29 -0.13 -22.04
N THR A 325 -27.39 0.10 -23.35
CA THR A 325 -27.66 -0.91 -24.38
C THR A 325 -26.38 -1.42 -25.06
N GLY A 326 -25.26 -0.74 -24.83
CA GLY A 326 -23.98 -0.98 -25.50
C GLY A 326 -23.77 -0.15 -26.77
N LEU A 327 -24.78 0.60 -27.21
CA LEU A 327 -24.64 1.65 -28.23
C LEU A 327 -24.28 3.02 -27.64
N ASP A 328 -24.32 3.13 -26.32
CA ASP A 328 -24.03 4.35 -25.58
C ASP A 328 -22.54 4.66 -25.60
N ASP A 329 -22.18 5.93 -25.70
CA ASP A 329 -20.79 6.41 -25.63
C ASP A 329 -20.30 6.44 -24.17
N VAL A 330 -20.24 5.26 -23.56
CA VAL A 330 -19.84 5.03 -22.17
C VAL A 330 -18.84 3.87 -22.11
N PRO A 331 -17.63 4.06 -21.55
CA PRO A 331 -16.67 2.99 -21.38
C PRO A 331 -17.24 1.81 -20.57
N TRP A 332 -17.25 0.62 -21.16
CA TRP A 332 -17.88 -0.59 -20.59
C TRP A 332 -16.90 -1.58 -19.97
N SER A 333 -15.60 -1.26 -19.90
CA SER A 333 -14.56 -2.14 -19.37
C SER A 333 -14.86 -2.63 -17.94
N ALA A 334 -15.39 -1.77 -17.08
CA ALA A 334 -15.70 -2.13 -15.70
C ALA A 334 -16.97 -2.99 -15.58
N ALA A 335 -17.95 -2.76 -16.46
CA ALA A 335 -19.13 -3.59 -16.58
C ALA A 335 -18.75 -5.00 -17.05
N PHE A 336 -17.82 -5.12 -18.01
CA PHE A 336 -17.27 -6.40 -18.46
C PHE A 336 -16.58 -7.16 -17.32
N ILE A 337 -15.68 -6.53 -16.56
CA ILE A 337 -15.05 -7.20 -15.40
C ILE A 337 -16.10 -7.61 -14.38
N SER A 338 -17.06 -6.74 -14.05
CA SER A 338 -18.17 -7.06 -13.15
C SER A 338 -19.02 -8.25 -13.64
N TRP A 339 -19.27 -8.34 -14.95
CA TRP A 339 -19.95 -9.46 -15.59
C TRP A 339 -19.16 -10.76 -15.45
N VAL A 340 -17.86 -10.75 -15.74
CA VAL A 340 -16.98 -11.92 -15.58
C VAL A 340 -17.02 -12.41 -14.13
N MET A 341 -16.85 -11.50 -13.16
CA MET A 341 -16.87 -11.85 -11.73
C MET A 341 -18.23 -12.43 -11.30
N ARG A 342 -19.34 -11.87 -11.81
CA ARG A 342 -20.68 -12.37 -11.49
C ARG A 342 -20.93 -13.75 -12.09
N LYS A 343 -20.61 -13.96 -13.37
CA LYS A 343 -20.77 -15.25 -14.07
C LYS A 343 -19.84 -16.33 -13.48
N ALA A 344 -18.65 -15.97 -13.02
CA ALA A 344 -17.71 -16.90 -12.38
C ALA A 344 -18.13 -17.32 -10.95
N GLY A 345 -19.09 -16.61 -10.35
CA GLY A 345 -19.67 -16.92 -9.04
C GLY A 345 -19.01 -16.21 -7.87
N ALA A 346 -18.58 -14.94 -8.04
CA ALA A 346 -17.97 -14.19 -6.94
C ALA A 346 -18.94 -13.85 -5.79
N GLY A 347 -20.25 -13.94 -6.03
CA GLY A 347 -21.26 -13.65 -5.01
C GLY A 347 -21.16 -12.20 -4.51
N ASP A 348 -21.31 -11.98 -3.22
CA ASP A 348 -21.13 -10.67 -2.57
C ASP A 348 -19.66 -10.32 -2.27
N ARG A 349 -18.72 -11.20 -2.63
CA ARG A 349 -17.30 -11.06 -2.30
C ARG A 349 -16.52 -10.18 -3.29
N PHE A 350 -17.17 -9.66 -4.34
CA PHE A 350 -16.59 -8.70 -5.28
C PHE A 350 -17.36 -7.38 -5.29
N HIS A 351 -16.64 -6.26 -5.32
CA HIS A 351 -17.20 -4.91 -5.33
C HIS A 351 -17.69 -4.48 -6.71
N TYR A 352 -18.79 -5.05 -7.19
CA TYR A 352 -19.35 -4.69 -8.50
C TYR A 352 -19.56 -3.18 -8.64
N SER A 353 -19.09 -2.64 -9.76
CA SER A 353 -19.16 -1.20 -10.04
C SER A 353 -19.03 -0.95 -11.54
N PRO A 354 -19.71 0.06 -12.10
CA PRO A 354 -19.46 0.55 -13.45
C PRO A 354 -18.13 1.32 -13.58
N GLN A 355 -17.32 1.42 -12.51
CA GLN A 355 -16.05 2.13 -12.48
C GLN A 355 -14.95 1.27 -11.87
N HIS A 356 -13.80 1.17 -12.56
CA HIS A 356 -12.64 0.39 -12.10
C HIS A 356 -12.06 0.87 -10.78
N SER A 357 -11.87 2.17 -10.66
CA SER A 357 -11.30 2.83 -9.50
C SER A 357 -12.02 2.45 -8.19
N ILE A 358 -13.33 2.20 -8.24
CA ILE A 358 -14.12 1.82 -7.08
C ILE A 358 -13.75 0.43 -6.54
N TYR A 359 -13.68 -0.62 -7.38
CA TYR A 359 -13.27 -1.92 -6.84
C TYR A 359 -11.78 -2.00 -6.54
N ILE A 360 -10.93 -1.24 -7.24
CA ILE A 360 -9.51 -1.13 -6.88
C ILE A 360 -9.38 -0.53 -5.47
N PHE A 361 -10.01 0.62 -5.26
CA PHE A 361 -10.01 1.34 -3.98
C PHE A 361 -10.61 0.50 -2.85
N ARG A 362 -11.74 -0.18 -3.11
CA ARG A 362 -12.37 -1.05 -2.12
C ARG A 362 -11.55 -2.29 -1.83
N ALA A 363 -10.90 -2.92 -2.82
CA ALA A 363 -10.02 -4.06 -2.58
C ALA A 363 -8.71 -3.66 -1.87
N LYS A 364 -8.20 -2.44 -2.11
CA LYS A 364 -7.11 -1.86 -1.30
C LYS A 364 -7.58 -1.66 0.14
N ASN A 365 -8.77 -1.10 0.33
CA ASN A 365 -9.36 -0.94 1.66
C ASN A 365 -9.65 -2.27 2.34
N ASP A 366 -10.07 -3.31 1.62
CA ASP A 366 -10.28 -4.63 2.19
C ASP A 366 -8.98 -5.28 2.64
N LEU A 367 -7.89 -5.12 1.88
CA LEU A 367 -6.56 -5.55 2.31
C LEU A 367 -6.15 -4.80 3.58
N ARG A 368 -6.34 -3.47 3.59
CA ARG A 368 -6.08 -2.60 4.75
C ARG A 368 -6.91 -3.02 5.96
N LEU A 369 -8.21 -3.25 5.81
CA LEU A 369 -9.09 -3.64 6.91
C LEU A 369 -8.91 -5.12 7.30
N GLY A 370 -8.29 -5.93 6.43
CA GLY A 370 -8.22 -7.38 6.56
C GLY A 370 -9.61 -8.00 6.53
N THR A 371 -10.48 -7.51 5.64
CA THR A 371 -11.86 -7.97 5.49
C THR A 371 -11.84 -9.47 5.19
N PRO A 372 -12.33 -10.34 6.11
CA PRO A 372 -12.13 -11.78 5.99
C PRO A 372 -12.73 -12.35 4.70
N ASN A 373 -13.94 -11.89 4.35
CA ASN A 373 -14.72 -12.41 3.23
C ASN A 373 -14.46 -11.68 1.90
N ALA A 374 -13.55 -10.71 1.84
CA ALA A 374 -13.23 -10.05 0.58
C ALA A 374 -12.65 -11.05 -0.43
N GLY A 375 -13.23 -11.09 -1.63
CA GLY A 375 -12.80 -11.96 -2.72
C GLY A 375 -11.52 -11.48 -3.39
N TYR A 376 -11.16 -10.21 -3.21
CA TYR A 376 -9.94 -9.62 -3.75
C TYR A 376 -9.27 -8.70 -2.75
N TYR A 377 -7.95 -8.69 -2.77
CA TYR A 377 -7.11 -7.70 -2.11
C TYR A 377 -6.22 -7.02 -3.15
N CYS A 378 -6.12 -5.70 -3.10
CA CYS A 378 -5.25 -4.94 -4.00
C CYS A 378 -3.88 -4.72 -3.36
N TYR A 379 -2.84 -5.28 -3.97
CA TYR A 379 -1.44 -5.16 -3.55
C TYR A 379 -0.68 -4.18 -4.43
N GLN A 380 0.37 -3.57 -3.88
CA GLN A 380 1.32 -2.84 -4.69
C GLN A 380 2.06 -3.83 -5.60
N LEU A 381 2.45 -3.39 -6.80
CA LEU A 381 3.31 -4.20 -7.66
C LEU A 381 4.57 -4.63 -6.90
N ARG A 382 5.09 -5.82 -7.25
CA ARG A 382 6.21 -6.51 -6.58
C ARG A 382 5.92 -7.07 -5.17
N GLU A 383 4.73 -6.87 -4.60
CA GLU A 383 4.36 -7.55 -3.34
C GLU A 383 3.83 -8.97 -3.57
N MET A 384 3.15 -9.20 -4.70
CA MET A 384 2.57 -10.47 -5.08
C MET A 384 2.93 -10.81 -6.53
N LYS A 385 3.26 -12.08 -6.79
CA LYS A 385 3.37 -12.59 -8.16
C LYS A 385 1.96 -12.77 -8.74
N PRO A 386 1.71 -12.38 -10.00
CA PRO A 386 0.41 -12.53 -10.62
C PRO A 386 0.04 -13.99 -10.79
N LYS A 387 -1.24 -14.28 -10.66
CA LYS A 387 -1.84 -15.60 -10.85
C LYS A 387 -3.03 -15.47 -11.77
N VAL A 388 -3.37 -16.55 -12.46
CA VAL A 388 -4.64 -16.63 -13.21
C VAL A 388 -5.80 -16.28 -12.27
N GLY A 389 -6.68 -15.40 -12.73
CA GLY A 389 -7.82 -14.87 -11.95
C GLY A 389 -7.54 -13.54 -11.22
N ASP A 390 -6.29 -13.10 -11.13
CA ASP A 390 -5.96 -11.77 -10.60
C ASP A 390 -6.38 -10.68 -11.59
N LEU A 391 -6.61 -9.46 -11.09
CA LEU A 391 -6.83 -8.27 -11.92
C LEU A 391 -5.61 -7.35 -11.85
N VAL A 392 -5.09 -6.92 -12.99
CA VAL A 392 -4.05 -5.89 -13.07
C VAL A 392 -4.71 -4.51 -13.09
N CYS A 393 -4.14 -3.53 -12.37
CA CYS A 393 -4.79 -2.24 -12.12
C CYS A 393 -4.04 -1.08 -12.75
N TRP A 394 -4.73 -0.33 -13.58
CA TRP A 394 -4.20 0.81 -14.34
C TRP A 394 -4.87 2.11 -13.94
N ALA A 395 -4.13 3.20 -14.02
CA ALA A 395 -4.65 4.56 -13.97
C ALA A 395 -4.49 5.26 -15.32
N ARG A 396 -5.53 5.96 -15.76
CA ARG A 396 -5.54 6.80 -16.97
C ARG A 396 -5.47 8.29 -16.62
N ARG A 397 -4.80 8.61 -15.51
CA ARG A 397 -4.60 9.96 -15.00
C ARG A 397 -3.23 10.05 -14.35
N ALA A 398 -2.46 11.07 -14.72
CA ALA A 398 -1.17 11.34 -14.11
C ALA A 398 -1.32 11.60 -12.60
N GLY A 399 -0.35 11.16 -11.80
CA GLY A 399 -0.36 11.32 -10.34
C GLY A 399 -1.24 10.33 -9.58
N ILE A 400 -1.95 9.43 -10.28
CA ILE A 400 -2.61 8.29 -9.64
C ILE A 400 -1.65 7.09 -9.61
N ASP A 401 -1.48 6.54 -8.42
CA ASP A 401 -0.70 5.34 -8.16
C ASP A 401 -1.39 4.46 -7.09
N TYR A 402 -0.69 3.43 -6.60
CA TYR A 402 -1.22 2.55 -5.57
C TYR A 402 -1.62 3.30 -4.29
N GLU A 403 -0.82 4.28 -3.88
CA GLU A 403 -1.03 5.06 -2.66
C GLU A 403 -2.07 6.16 -2.86
N HIS A 404 -2.03 6.84 -4.00
CA HIS A 404 -2.82 8.02 -4.32
C HIS A 404 -3.97 7.71 -5.27
N GLN A 405 -5.05 7.13 -4.75
CA GLN A 405 -6.21 6.70 -5.54
C GLN A 405 -7.39 7.70 -5.55
N ASN A 406 -7.20 8.93 -5.05
CA ASN A 406 -8.25 9.96 -4.99
C ASN A 406 -9.62 9.47 -4.47
N GLY A 407 -9.62 8.68 -3.38
CA GLY A 407 -10.86 8.10 -2.82
C GLY A 407 -11.61 7.13 -3.74
N GLY A 408 -10.96 6.63 -4.80
CA GLY A 408 -11.60 5.83 -5.85
C GLY A 408 -12.23 6.64 -6.97
N ASP A 409 -11.96 7.95 -7.08
CA ASP A 409 -12.46 8.81 -8.17
C ASP A 409 -11.35 9.17 -9.17
N TYR A 410 -11.12 8.28 -10.12
CA TYR A 410 -10.20 8.49 -11.23
C TYR A 410 -10.54 7.57 -12.41
N PRO A 411 -10.21 7.95 -13.64
CA PRO A 411 -10.33 7.05 -14.77
C PRO A 411 -9.31 5.93 -14.61
N GLY A 412 -9.80 4.72 -14.37
CA GLY A 412 -8.98 3.52 -14.18
C GLY A 412 -9.35 2.42 -15.17
N HIS A 413 -8.50 1.40 -15.25
CA HIS A 413 -8.74 0.21 -16.04
C HIS A 413 -8.25 -1.04 -15.32
N CYS A 414 -8.81 -2.19 -15.66
CA CYS A 414 -8.33 -3.49 -15.20
C CYS A 414 -8.49 -4.53 -16.30
N ASP A 415 -7.49 -5.41 -16.38
CA ASP A 415 -7.52 -6.61 -17.18
C ASP A 415 -7.43 -7.83 -16.25
N LEU A 416 -8.06 -8.93 -16.64
CA LEU A 416 -7.98 -10.20 -15.93
C LEU A 416 -6.76 -11.01 -16.41
N VAL A 417 -5.93 -11.47 -15.49
CA VAL A 417 -4.85 -12.43 -15.79
C VAL A 417 -5.48 -13.77 -16.17
N VAL A 418 -5.25 -14.22 -17.40
CA VAL A 418 -5.79 -15.48 -17.93
C VAL A 418 -4.72 -16.56 -18.11
N GLU A 419 -3.45 -16.17 -18.18
CA GLU A 419 -2.31 -17.07 -18.30
C GLU A 419 -1.08 -16.44 -17.65
N VAL A 420 -0.23 -17.25 -17.00
CA VAL A 420 1.05 -16.83 -16.42
C VAL A 420 2.15 -17.69 -17.04
N GLY A 421 2.99 -17.08 -17.88
CA GLY A 421 4.17 -17.70 -18.45
C GLY A 421 5.44 -17.36 -17.65
N ALA A 422 6.60 -17.76 -18.17
CA ALA A 422 7.89 -17.55 -17.49
C ALA A 422 8.28 -16.07 -17.37
N ASN A 423 8.08 -15.30 -18.45
CA ASN A 423 8.56 -13.90 -18.55
C ASN A 423 7.43 -12.90 -18.78
N GLU A 424 6.18 -13.35 -18.86
CA GLU A 424 5.02 -12.49 -19.09
C GLU A 424 3.73 -13.15 -18.59
N VAL A 425 2.70 -12.33 -18.40
CA VAL A 425 1.32 -12.78 -18.23
C VAL A 425 0.47 -12.38 -19.43
N GLN A 426 -0.53 -13.18 -19.75
CA GLN A 426 -1.57 -12.78 -20.70
C GLN A 426 -2.76 -12.23 -19.91
N VAL A 427 -3.23 -11.05 -20.28
CA VAL A 427 -4.38 -10.41 -19.66
C VAL A 427 -5.49 -10.15 -20.67
N VAL A 428 -6.75 -10.21 -20.24
CA VAL A 428 -7.93 -9.90 -21.05
C VAL A 428 -8.75 -8.79 -20.41
N GLY A 429 -9.04 -7.74 -21.18
CA GLY A 429 -9.89 -6.63 -20.76
C GLY A 429 -10.93 -6.26 -21.80
N GLY A 430 -12.02 -5.65 -21.34
CA GLY A 430 -13.05 -5.06 -22.18
C GLY A 430 -12.72 -3.61 -22.55
N ASN A 431 -13.30 -3.12 -23.64
CA ASN A 431 -13.17 -1.75 -24.15
C ASN A 431 -11.70 -1.28 -24.30
N VAL A 432 -10.77 -2.20 -24.60
CA VAL A 432 -9.41 -1.88 -25.04
C VAL A 432 -9.43 -1.89 -26.57
N GLY A 433 -9.19 -0.74 -27.20
CA GLY A 433 -9.36 -0.58 -28.65
C GLY A 433 -10.78 -0.93 -29.12
N ASN A 434 -11.78 -0.56 -28.32
CA ASN A 434 -13.21 -0.75 -28.58
C ASN A 434 -13.62 -2.22 -28.80
N SER A 435 -12.94 -3.16 -28.13
CA SER A 435 -13.19 -4.61 -28.22
C SER A 435 -12.85 -5.32 -26.90
N VAL A 436 -13.07 -6.64 -26.83
CA VAL A 436 -12.47 -7.51 -25.81
C VAL A 436 -11.09 -7.94 -26.30
N THR A 437 -10.04 -7.49 -25.62
CA THR A 437 -8.66 -7.61 -26.11
C THR A 437 -7.81 -8.45 -25.17
N LYS A 438 -7.00 -9.34 -25.74
CA LYS A 438 -5.92 -10.02 -25.04
C LYS A 438 -4.59 -9.30 -25.28
N ARG A 439 -3.83 -9.01 -24.23
CA ARG A 439 -2.50 -8.40 -24.33
C ARG A 439 -1.50 -9.03 -23.35
N PRO A 440 -0.22 -9.14 -23.71
CA PRO A 440 0.83 -9.57 -22.80
C PRO A 440 1.26 -8.42 -21.86
N LEU A 441 1.72 -8.76 -20.67
CA LEU A 441 2.46 -7.86 -19.77
C LEU A 441 3.74 -8.55 -19.29
N ALA A 442 4.88 -7.88 -19.44
CA ALA A 442 6.17 -8.43 -19.06
C ALA A 442 6.29 -8.62 -17.54
N LEU A 443 6.95 -9.70 -17.15
CA LEU A 443 7.41 -9.96 -15.79
C LEU A 443 8.92 -9.68 -15.70
N ASN A 444 9.36 -9.20 -14.54
CA ASN A 444 10.79 -9.13 -14.25
C ASN A 444 11.36 -10.54 -13.98
N ALA A 445 12.69 -10.64 -13.81
CA ALA A 445 13.37 -11.90 -13.50
C ALA A 445 12.87 -12.59 -12.20
N GLY A 446 12.22 -11.84 -11.30
CA GLY A 446 11.59 -12.38 -10.10
C GLY A 446 10.17 -12.91 -10.32
N GLY A 447 9.61 -12.78 -11.52
CA GLY A 447 8.22 -13.14 -11.84
C GLY A 447 7.19 -12.14 -11.34
N PHE A 448 7.57 -10.87 -11.15
CA PHE A 448 6.66 -9.79 -10.72
C PHE A 448 6.36 -8.85 -11.88
N LEU A 449 5.14 -8.29 -11.87
CA LEU A 449 4.79 -7.14 -12.70
C LEU A 449 5.54 -5.89 -12.23
N GLU A 450 5.89 -5.04 -13.19
CA GLU A 450 6.60 -3.78 -12.97
C GLU A 450 5.72 -2.57 -13.29
N PRO A 451 5.90 -1.43 -12.59
CA PRO A 451 5.24 -0.19 -13.00
C PRO A 451 5.67 0.18 -14.42
N ILE A 452 4.69 0.30 -15.31
CA ILE A 452 4.90 0.68 -16.70
C ILE A 452 3.84 1.70 -17.13
N VAL A 453 4.23 2.58 -18.04
CA VAL A 453 3.29 3.44 -18.75
C VAL A 453 3.13 2.93 -20.17
N GLN A 454 1.92 2.49 -20.54
CA GLN A 454 1.61 1.98 -21.87
C GLN A 454 0.34 2.66 -22.38
N GLY A 455 0.41 3.30 -23.57
CA GLY A 455 -0.77 3.96 -24.16
C GLY A 455 -1.39 5.07 -23.28
N GLY A 456 -0.60 5.72 -22.42
CA GLY A 456 -1.08 6.72 -21.45
C GLY A 456 -1.70 6.13 -20.18
N GLU A 457 -1.70 4.79 -20.03
CA GLU A 457 -2.13 4.10 -18.82
C GLU A 457 -0.92 3.76 -17.93
N ASN A 458 -1.00 4.02 -16.64
CA ASN A 458 0.02 3.67 -15.64
C ASN A 458 -0.40 2.40 -14.89
N LEU A 459 0.36 1.30 -15.04
CA LEU A 459 0.17 0.08 -14.26
C LEU A 459 0.71 0.29 -12.86
N PHE A 460 -0.13 0.16 -11.83
CA PHE A 460 0.28 0.49 -10.45
C PHE A 460 -0.06 -0.56 -9.39
N GLY A 461 -0.94 -1.53 -9.69
CA GLY A 461 -1.41 -2.47 -8.67
C GLY A 461 -1.85 -3.82 -9.22
N LEU A 462 -1.92 -4.79 -8.32
CA LEU A 462 -2.40 -6.15 -8.59
C LEU A 462 -3.47 -6.53 -7.56
N MET A 463 -4.71 -6.65 -8.02
CA MET A 463 -5.80 -7.20 -7.24
C MET A 463 -5.73 -8.73 -7.27
N SER A 464 -5.23 -9.32 -6.19
CA SER A 464 -5.06 -10.77 -6.08
C SER A 464 -6.36 -11.45 -5.66
N CYS A 465 -6.74 -12.50 -6.39
CA CYS A 465 -7.92 -13.31 -6.16
C CYS A 465 -7.79 -14.18 -4.90
N ARG A 466 -8.87 -14.25 -4.11
CA ARG A 466 -9.01 -15.02 -2.85
C ARG A 466 -10.24 -15.93 -2.85
N LEU A 467 -10.78 -16.23 -4.03
CA LEU A 467 -12.02 -16.99 -4.26
C LEU A 467 -11.77 -18.43 -4.67
#